data_AF-A0A844HS88-F1
#
_entry.id   AF-A0A844HS88-F1
#
_cell.length_a   1.000
_cell.length_b   1.000
_cell.length_c   1.000
_cell.angle_alpha   90.00
_cell.angle_beta   90.00
_cell.angle_gamma   90.00
#
_symmetry.space_group_name_H-M   'P 1'
#
loop_
_entity.id
_entity.type
_entity.pdbx_description
1 polymer ?
#
loop_
_entity_poly.entity_id
_entity_poly.type
_entity_poly.pdbx_seq_one_letter_code
_entity_poly.pdbx_strand_id
1 'polypeptide(L)'
;MAGAWAAIGARRAGASVVLVEKGWLGTSGVTATAGPGHWWVAPADRPAAIAKRLAQSGGLNDPVWMERILETTWEILPTLSDVYDFSRDEQGQPRYRALRGPEYMRALRRRLEQIGVTIIDHAPAQELLRHADGSIGGARGIRHPGGTDWQVESGAVVLATGGTSFRSHLLGSHNNTGDGYLMAAEAGAQLSGMEFTSVYCIAPARTTLTRSMSFAFATYYDEAGQVLPIGGPDITRPLAAALLRGPVFADLARTPADIRAQVPTISPNFLLPFRRWGIDPYTRKFEVTLHGEGTIRGIGGIAVEDRDCGAGVPGLFVAGDAATRELVAGAISGGGNINSAWALSSGQWAGAGAARFAARSTRRSGARGIGGTGLHPVGGPQIDAPAILAQVQDAMLSYDKALFRDGVRLRASLAVLDQAWSELAGSDLRELAAMTASARWSLLASITRAESRGIHQREDHSQPDPALARRIRVHGLDRPIAAPEPERQAA
;
A
#
# COMPACT_ATOMS: atom_id res chain seq x y z
N MET A 1 -2.00 10.53 -0.19
CA MET A 1 -3.47 10.67 -0.23
C MET A 1 -4.11 10.51 1.14
N ALA A 2 -4.01 9.35 1.81
CA ALA A 2 -4.68 9.11 3.09
C ALA A 2 -4.30 10.11 4.19
N GLY A 3 -3.02 10.49 4.30
CA GLY A 3 -2.58 11.51 5.26
C GLY A 3 -3.27 12.87 5.06
N ALA A 4 -3.51 13.28 3.81
CA ALA A 4 -4.26 14.51 3.53
C ALA A 4 -5.74 14.38 3.95
N TRP A 5 -6.38 13.24 3.68
CA TRP A 5 -7.73 13.00 4.15
C TRP A 5 -7.83 12.90 5.68
N ALA A 6 -6.80 12.38 6.35
CA ALA A 6 -6.70 12.42 7.81
C ALA A 6 -6.56 13.83 8.36
N ALA A 7 -5.71 14.66 7.74
CA ALA A 7 -5.61 16.06 8.11
C ALA A 7 -6.95 16.79 7.95
N ILE A 8 -7.67 16.59 6.84
CA ILE A 8 -9.01 17.15 6.63
C ILE A 8 -9.99 16.67 7.72
N GLY A 9 -10.01 15.37 8.02
CA GLY A 9 -10.88 14.80 9.06
C GLY A 9 -10.60 15.39 10.45
N ALA A 10 -9.32 15.53 10.81
CA ALA A 10 -8.89 16.11 12.08
C ALA A 10 -9.24 17.61 12.17
N ARG A 11 -9.01 18.40 11.10
CA ARG A 11 -9.38 19.82 11.06
C ARG A 11 -10.89 20.02 11.19
N ARG A 12 -11.71 19.20 10.53
CA ARG A 12 -13.19 19.23 10.69
C ARG A 12 -13.64 18.89 12.10
N ALA A 13 -12.88 18.08 12.82
CA ALA A 13 -13.11 17.76 14.23
C ALA A 13 -12.50 18.79 15.21
N GLY A 14 -11.95 19.91 14.71
CA GLY A 14 -11.50 21.03 15.53
C GLY A 14 -10.03 20.98 15.99
N ALA A 15 -9.23 20.00 15.53
CA ALA A 15 -7.81 19.92 15.90
C ALA A 15 -6.93 20.87 15.07
N SER A 16 -5.81 21.33 15.63
CA SER A 16 -4.65 21.76 14.83
C SER A 16 -3.91 20.54 14.30
N VAL A 17 -3.28 20.64 13.12
CA VAL A 17 -2.65 19.50 12.46
C VAL A 17 -1.30 19.89 11.89
N VAL A 18 -0.31 19.05 12.19
CA VAL A 18 0.97 19.00 11.47
C VAL A 18 0.98 17.72 10.64
N LEU A 19 1.26 17.83 9.34
CA LEU A 19 1.42 16.71 8.43
C LEU A 19 2.88 16.64 8.00
N VAL A 20 3.52 15.50 8.25
CA VAL A 20 4.89 15.21 7.81
C VAL A 20 4.86 14.27 6.61
N GLU A 21 5.70 14.54 5.60
CA GLU A 21 5.77 13.75 4.37
C GLU A 21 7.24 13.52 3.98
N LYS A 22 7.59 12.25 3.74
CA LYS A 22 8.96 11.85 3.34
C LYS A 22 9.38 12.49 2.02
N GLY A 23 8.46 12.59 1.06
CA GLY A 23 8.66 13.28 -0.21
C GLY A 23 8.07 14.68 -0.18
N TRP A 24 7.32 15.01 -1.24
CA TRP A 24 6.59 16.27 -1.35
C TRP A 24 5.09 15.99 -1.46
N LEU A 25 4.30 16.48 -0.51
CA LEU A 25 2.86 16.32 -0.50
C LEU A 25 2.28 17.02 -1.73
N GLY A 26 1.65 16.23 -2.61
CA GLY A 26 1.07 16.71 -3.86
C GLY A 26 1.70 16.10 -5.10
N THR A 27 2.92 15.54 -4.98
CA THR A 27 3.64 14.90 -6.09
C THR A 27 4.32 13.58 -5.70
N SER A 28 4.46 13.27 -4.41
CA SER A 28 4.97 11.98 -3.93
C SER A 28 3.88 10.89 -3.80
N GLY A 29 4.36 9.65 -3.76
CA GLY A 29 3.56 8.46 -3.53
C GLY A 29 2.87 7.91 -4.79
N VAL A 30 2.42 6.66 -4.70
CA VAL A 30 1.79 5.93 -5.80
C VAL A 30 0.49 6.55 -6.32
N THR A 31 -0.23 7.30 -5.48
CA THR A 31 -1.44 8.01 -5.94
C THR A 31 -1.09 9.07 -6.99
N ALA A 32 0.03 9.80 -6.81
CA ALA A 32 0.43 10.87 -7.72
C ALA A 32 0.76 10.36 -9.13
N THR A 33 1.09 9.07 -9.28
CA THR A 33 1.52 8.45 -10.54
C THR A 33 0.43 7.56 -11.17
N ALA A 34 -0.70 7.40 -10.47
CA ALA A 34 -1.83 6.56 -10.84
C ALA A 34 -3.01 7.36 -11.44
N GLY A 35 -4.00 6.64 -11.96
CA GLY A 35 -5.36 7.14 -12.17
C GLY A 35 -6.27 6.56 -11.08
N PRO A 36 -6.26 7.10 -9.86
CA PRO A 36 -7.03 6.54 -8.76
C PRO A 36 -8.52 6.63 -9.08
N GLY A 37 -9.22 5.52 -8.90
CA GLY A 37 -10.67 5.51 -8.94
C GLY A 37 -11.23 5.24 -7.56
N HIS A 38 -12.26 5.93 -7.12
CA HIS A 38 -12.91 5.65 -5.85
C HIS A 38 -14.05 4.65 -6.06
N TRP A 39 -14.28 3.76 -5.08
CA TRP A 39 -15.48 2.94 -5.03
C TRP A 39 -16.70 3.84 -4.81
N TRP A 40 -17.29 4.22 -5.94
CA TRP A 40 -18.35 5.21 -6.05
C TRP A 40 -19.61 4.51 -6.58
N VAL A 41 -20.57 4.28 -5.69
CA VAL A 41 -21.80 3.53 -5.98
C VAL A 41 -22.97 4.27 -5.35
N ALA A 42 -24.02 4.52 -6.13
CA ALA A 42 -25.23 5.18 -5.68
C ALA A 42 -25.91 4.34 -4.58
N PRO A 43 -26.58 4.97 -3.59
CA PRO A 43 -27.20 4.24 -2.46
C PRO A 43 -28.04 3.02 -2.85
N ALA A 44 -28.86 3.13 -3.91
CA ALA A 44 -29.72 2.05 -4.38
C ALA A 44 -28.96 0.82 -4.88
N ASP A 45 -27.73 0.99 -5.38
CA ASP A 45 -26.92 -0.07 -5.99
C ASP A 45 -25.89 -0.68 -5.02
N ARG A 46 -25.72 -0.10 -3.81
CA ARG A 46 -24.71 -0.55 -2.84
C ARG A 46 -24.87 -2.01 -2.42
N PRO A 47 -26.08 -2.52 -2.12
CA PRO A 47 -26.23 -3.92 -1.71
C PRO A 47 -25.68 -4.89 -2.76
N ALA A 48 -25.96 -4.64 -4.05
CA ALA A 48 -25.46 -5.47 -5.15
C ALA A 48 -23.94 -5.36 -5.31
N ALA A 49 -23.37 -4.15 -5.17
CA ALA A 49 -21.93 -3.94 -5.23
C ALA A 49 -21.19 -4.65 -4.08
N ILE A 50 -21.74 -4.59 -2.87
CA ILE A 50 -21.21 -5.27 -1.68
C ILE A 50 -21.30 -6.78 -1.86
N ALA A 51 -22.46 -7.32 -2.26
CA ALA A 51 -22.64 -8.75 -2.50
C ALA A 51 -21.64 -9.29 -3.54
N LYS A 52 -21.45 -8.55 -4.64
CA LYS A 52 -20.45 -8.89 -5.66
C LYS A 52 -19.04 -8.93 -5.10
N ARG A 53 -18.67 -7.98 -4.23
CA ARG A 53 -17.34 -7.97 -3.61
C ARG A 53 -17.17 -9.07 -2.58
N LEU A 54 -18.19 -9.35 -1.77
CA LEU A 54 -18.19 -10.45 -0.79
C LEU A 54 -17.90 -11.79 -1.45
N ALA A 55 -18.54 -12.08 -2.58
CA ALA A 55 -18.34 -13.33 -3.31
C ALA A 55 -16.88 -13.58 -3.77
N GLN A 56 -16.06 -12.54 -3.89
CA GLN A 56 -14.67 -12.61 -4.37
C GLN A 56 -13.64 -12.49 -3.24
N SER A 57 -14.08 -12.19 -2.03
CA SER A 57 -13.25 -11.71 -0.93
C SER A 57 -12.52 -12.79 -0.16
N GLY A 58 -12.81 -14.07 -0.39
CA GLY A 58 -12.27 -15.15 0.44
C GLY A 58 -12.71 -15.09 1.90
N GLY A 59 -13.80 -14.41 2.26
CA GLY A 59 -14.40 -14.48 3.60
C GLY A 59 -13.69 -13.69 4.71
N LEU A 60 -12.75 -12.80 4.37
CA LEU A 60 -11.98 -12.00 5.35
C LEU A 60 -12.50 -10.57 5.54
N ASN A 61 -13.40 -10.15 4.65
CA ASN A 61 -13.96 -8.82 4.61
C ASN A 61 -15.19 -8.66 5.51
N ASP A 62 -15.64 -7.42 5.64
CA ASP A 62 -16.75 -7.04 6.51
C ASP A 62 -17.71 -6.10 5.75
N PRO A 63 -18.97 -6.53 5.50
CA PRO A 63 -19.93 -5.71 4.76
C PRO A 63 -20.28 -4.39 5.44
N VAL A 64 -20.19 -4.31 6.78
CA VAL A 64 -20.45 -3.07 7.52
C VAL A 64 -19.37 -2.04 7.19
N TRP A 65 -18.11 -2.47 7.10
CA TRP A 65 -17.02 -1.59 6.67
C TRP A 65 -17.14 -1.20 5.20
N MET A 66 -17.64 -2.08 4.34
CA MET A 66 -17.89 -1.76 2.92
C MET A 66 -18.94 -0.68 2.74
N GLU A 67 -20.10 -0.83 3.38
CA GLU A 67 -21.17 0.16 3.33
C GLU A 67 -20.65 1.51 3.85
N ARG A 68 -19.91 1.49 4.96
CA ARG A 68 -19.34 2.69 5.56
C ARG A 68 -18.34 3.41 4.63
N ILE A 69 -17.45 2.68 3.92
CA ILE A 69 -16.55 3.34 2.97
C ILE A 69 -17.30 3.91 1.76
N LEU A 70 -18.38 3.26 1.30
CA LEU A 70 -19.22 3.75 0.22
C LEU A 70 -19.95 5.04 0.62
N GLU A 71 -20.54 5.05 1.81
CA GLU A 71 -21.19 6.22 2.41
C GLU A 71 -20.23 7.39 2.55
N THR A 72 -19.09 7.19 3.24
CA THR A 72 -18.12 8.26 3.46
C THR A 72 -17.52 8.75 2.14
N THR A 73 -17.21 7.87 1.19
CA THR A 73 -16.71 8.32 -0.11
C THR A 73 -17.73 9.18 -0.83
N TRP A 74 -19.01 8.75 -0.84
CA TRP A 74 -20.12 9.45 -1.48
C TRP A 74 -20.30 10.88 -0.97
N GLU A 75 -20.20 11.06 0.34
CA GLU A 75 -20.36 12.38 0.97
C GLU A 75 -19.13 13.27 0.82
N ILE A 76 -17.94 12.69 0.96
CA ILE A 76 -16.72 13.47 1.16
C ILE A 76 -16.00 13.82 -0.14
N LEU A 77 -15.96 12.91 -1.12
CA LEU A 77 -15.22 13.17 -2.35
C LEU A 77 -15.71 14.41 -3.13
N PRO A 78 -17.03 14.69 -3.25
CA PRO A 78 -17.53 15.89 -3.92
C PRO A 78 -17.12 17.20 -3.25
N THR A 79 -16.73 17.17 -1.98
CA THR A 79 -16.32 18.36 -1.22
C THR A 79 -15.01 18.97 -1.72
N LEU A 80 -14.31 18.33 -2.66
CA LEU A 80 -13.12 18.89 -3.32
C LEU A 80 -13.43 19.71 -4.58
N SER A 81 -14.70 19.90 -4.94
CA SER A 81 -15.11 20.56 -6.20
C SER A 81 -14.64 22.01 -6.37
N ASP A 82 -14.30 22.69 -5.28
CA ASP A 82 -13.68 24.03 -5.24
C ASP A 82 -12.17 24.02 -5.56
N VAL A 83 -11.50 22.89 -5.34
CA VAL A 83 -10.05 22.74 -5.56
C VAL A 83 -9.70 21.72 -6.66
N TYR A 84 -10.63 20.88 -7.08
CA TYR A 84 -10.42 19.85 -8.10
C TYR A 84 -11.51 19.93 -9.17
N ASP A 85 -11.10 20.06 -10.42
CA ASP A 85 -12.01 20.09 -11.57
C ASP A 85 -12.36 18.64 -11.98
N PHE A 86 -13.56 18.20 -11.58
CA PHE A 86 -14.05 16.88 -11.95
C PHE A 86 -14.50 16.87 -13.41
N SER A 87 -14.01 15.90 -14.19
CA SER A 87 -14.50 15.66 -15.54
C SER A 87 -16.01 15.44 -15.55
N ARG A 88 -16.69 15.88 -16.62
CA ARG A 88 -18.14 15.76 -16.76
C ARG A 88 -18.53 14.69 -17.79
N ASP A 89 -19.70 14.10 -17.64
CA ASP A 89 -20.30 13.23 -18.67
C ASP A 89 -21.03 14.04 -19.76
N GLU A 90 -21.66 13.33 -20.69
CA GLU A 90 -22.40 13.91 -21.82
C GLU A 90 -23.60 14.76 -21.37
N GLN A 91 -24.12 14.50 -20.17
CA GLN A 91 -25.20 15.26 -19.53
C GLN A 91 -24.67 16.41 -18.66
N GLY A 92 -23.36 16.65 -18.65
CA GLY A 92 -22.71 17.70 -17.86
C GLY A 92 -22.55 17.37 -16.37
N GLN A 93 -22.86 16.15 -15.94
CA GLN A 93 -22.76 15.74 -14.54
C GLN A 93 -21.31 15.37 -14.17
N PRO A 94 -20.82 15.76 -12.97
CA PRO A 94 -19.47 15.41 -12.54
C PRO A 94 -19.26 13.89 -12.41
N ARG A 95 -18.12 13.40 -12.90
CA ARG A 95 -17.66 12.02 -12.75
C ARG A 95 -16.68 11.92 -11.57
N TYR A 96 -17.15 11.39 -10.46
CA TYR A 96 -16.34 11.21 -9.24
C TYR A 96 -15.53 9.91 -9.22
N ARG A 97 -15.89 8.93 -10.06
CA ARG A 97 -15.29 7.59 -9.98
C ARG A 97 -13.84 7.53 -10.42
N ALA A 98 -13.38 8.40 -11.31
CA ALA A 98 -12.05 8.32 -11.91
C ALA A 98 -11.34 9.67 -11.84
N LEU A 99 -10.23 9.73 -11.11
CA LEU A 99 -9.44 10.94 -10.91
C LEU A 99 -8.06 10.80 -11.54
N ARG A 100 -7.43 11.95 -11.79
CA ARG A 100 -6.05 12.04 -12.27
C ARG A 100 -5.12 12.26 -11.10
N GLY A 101 -4.27 11.28 -10.80
CA GLY A 101 -3.39 11.27 -9.64
C GLY A 101 -2.62 12.58 -9.38
N PRO A 102 -1.90 13.13 -10.38
CA PRO A 102 -1.15 14.38 -10.20
C PRO A 102 -2.05 15.58 -9.84
N GLU A 103 -3.18 15.72 -10.53
CA GLU A 103 -4.13 16.83 -10.31
C GLU A 103 -4.82 16.69 -8.94
N TYR A 104 -5.19 15.46 -8.59
CA TYR A 104 -5.86 15.14 -7.33
C TYR A 104 -4.94 15.40 -6.12
N MET A 105 -3.69 14.94 -6.18
CA MET A 105 -2.74 15.17 -5.10
C MET A 105 -2.42 16.66 -4.92
N ARG A 106 -2.32 17.44 -6.02
CA ARG A 106 -2.19 18.91 -5.94
C ARG A 106 -3.43 19.59 -5.36
N ALA A 107 -4.64 19.11 -5.68
CA ALA A 107 -5.87 19.62 -5.10
C ALA A 107 -5.95 19.34 -3.60
N LEU A 108 -5.55 18.14 -3.16
CA LEU A 108 -5.47 17.81 -1.74
C LEU A 108 -4.49 18.73 -1.01
N ARG A 109 -3.30 18.99 -1.56
CA ARG A 109 -2.35 19.95 -0.97
C ARG A 109 -2.98 21.34 -0.81
N ARG A 110 -3.58 21.88 -1.89
CA ARG A 110 -4.27 23.19 -1.85
C ARG A 110 -5.36 23.24 -0.79
N ARG A 111 -6.14 22.17 -0.66
CA ARG A 111 -7.15 22.06 0.41
C ARG A 111 -6.52 22.12 1.80
N LEU A 112 -5.40 21.42 2.03
CA LEU A 112 -4.72 21.46 3.33
C LEU A 112 -4.19 22.85 3.69
N GLU A 113 -3.63 23.56 2.71
CA GLU A 113 -3.16 24.94 2.87
C GLU A 113 -4.32 25.88 3.21
N GLN A 114 -5.46 25.77 2.52
CA GLN A 114 -6.67 26.57 2.80
C GLN A 114 -7.24 26.38 4.21
N ILE A 115 -7.19 25.15 4.74
CA ILE A 115 -7.72 24.85 6.08
C ILE A 115 -6.67 25.00 7.19
N GLY A 116 -5.48 25.52 6.88
CA GLY A 116 -4.45 25.86 7.87
C GLY A 116 -3.72 24.65 8.48
N VAL A 117 -3.45 23.61 7.69
CA VAL A 117 -2.55 22.51 8.10
C VAL A 117 -1.10 22.93 7.92
N THR A 118 -0.26 22.69 8.93
CA THR A 118 1.19 22.85 8.79
C THR A 118 1.77 21.63 8.06
N ILE A 119 2.34 21.83 6.88
CA ILE A 119 2.94 20.75 6.08
C ILE A 119 4.46 20.82 6.21
N ILE A 120 5.08 19.70 6.56
CA ILE A 120 6.54 19.53 6.60
C ILE A 120 6.92 18.51 5.53
N ASP A 121 7.30 19.00 4.36
CA ASP A 121 7.80 18.20 3.25
C ASP A 121 9.27 17.80 3.46
N HIS A 122 9.66 16.72 2.78
CA HIS A 122 10.98 16.11 2.80
C HIS A 122 11.44 15.67 4.20
N ALA A 123 10.49 15.23 5.02
CA ALA A 123 10.68 14.94 6.44
C ALA A 123 10.30 13.49 6.76
N PRO A 124 11.15 12.49 6.42
CA PRO A 124 10.94 11.13 6.89
C PRO A 124 10.85 11.08 8.42
N ALA A 125 9.74 10.54 8.93
CA ALA A 125 9.62 10.16 10.32
C ALA A 125 10.46 8.90 10.58
N GLN A 126 11.27 8.93 11.63
CA GLN A 126 12.14 7.82 11.99
C GLN A 126 11.62 7.07 13.22
N GLU A 127 10.92 7.74 14.13
CA GLU A 127 10.34 7.11 15.31
C GLU A 127 9.12 7.88 15.86
N LEU A 128 8.31 7.16 16.64
CA LEU A 128 7.22 7.72 17.43
C LEU A 128 7.72 8.19 18.81
N LEU A 129 6.97 9.10 19.42
CA LEU A 129 7.20 9.56 20.79
C LEU A 129 6.14 8.97 21.72
N ARG A 130 6.56 8.39 22.84
CA ARG A 130 5.69 7.73 23.82
C ARG A 130 5.71 8.45 25.16
N HIS A 131 4.54 8.70 25.72
CA HIS A 131 4.37 9.19 27.09
C HIS A 131 4.57 8.08 28.12
N ALA A 132 4.75 8.46 29.39
CA ALA A 132 4.96 7.53 30.49
C ALA A 132 3.77 6.57 30.76
N ASP A 133 2.54 6.93 30.35
CA ASP A 133 1.35 6.06 30.42
C ASP A 133 1.25 5.09 29.23
N GLY A 134 2.21 5.12 28.32
CA GLY A 134 2.28 4.26 27.15
C GLY A 134 1.57 4.80 25.91
N SER A 135 0.87 5.94 25.99
CA SER A 135 0.23 6.57 24.83
C SER A 135 1.24 7.22 23.88
N ILE A 136 0.92 7.24 22.58
CA ILE A 136 1.73 7.89 21.55
C ILE A 136 1.35 9.37 21.45
N GLY A 137 2.37 10.23 21.58
CA GLY A 137 2.24 11.67 21.75
C GLY A 137 3.08 12.49 20.79
N GLY A 138 3.46 11.93 19.63
CA GLY A 138 4.22 12.64 18.62
C GLY A 138 5.12 11.75 17.78
N ALA A 139 5.96 12.39 16.97
CA ALA A 139 6.97 11.74 16.15
C ALA A 139 8.19 12.66 15.98
N ARG A 140 9.32 12.06 15.60
CA ARG A 140 10.52 12.81 15.18
C ARG A 140 11.23 12.13 14.02
N GLY A 141 12.14 12.87 13.40
CA GLY A 141 12.99 12.37 12.33
C GLY A 141 13.89 13.47 11.78
N ILE A 142 14.32 13.28 10.54
CA ILE A 142 15.21 14.21 9.84
C ILE A 142 14.51 14.86 8.65
N ARG A 143 15.00 16.02 8.22
CA ARG A 143 14.55 16.72 7.02
C ARG A 143 15.63 16.78 5.95
N HIS A 144 15.25 16.56 4.70
CA HIS A 144 16.11 16.64 3.53
C HIS A 144 15.81 17.88 2.65
N PRO A 145 16.79 18.38 1.87
CA PRO A 145 18.23 18.15 2.06
C PRO A 145 18.73 18.88 3.32
N GLY A 146 19.79 18.36 3.95
CA GLY A 146 20.46 19.03 5.07
C GLY A 146 20.44 18.28 6.42
N GLY A 147 19.63 17.24 6.57
CA GLY A 147 19.64 16.38 7.76
C GLY A 147 19.21 17.09 9.04
N THR A 148 18.40 18.15 8.96
CA THR A 148 17.93 18.88 10.15
C THR A 148 16.91 18.04 10.90
N ASP A 149 17.15 17.81 12.19
CA ASP A 149 16.20 17.13 13.06
C ASP A 149 14.91 17.93 13.19
N TRP A 150 13.79 17.21 13.21
CA TRP A 150 12.49 17.77 13.54
C TRP A 150 11.81 16.89 14.59
N GLN A 151 11.07 17.52 15.49
CA GLN A 151 10.24 16.84 16.48
C GLN A 151 8.90 17.55 16.58
N VAL A 152 7.82 16.76 16.62
CA VAL A 152 6.47 17.26 16.84
C VAL A 152 5.86 16.47 17.99
N GLU A 153 5.53 17.15 19.08
CA GLU A 153 4.65 16.62 20.12
C GLU A 153 3.18 16.90 19.75
N SER A 154 2.31 15.93 19.96
CA SER A 154 0.90 15.98 19.60
C SER A 154 0.06 15.17 20.58
N GLY A 155 -1.24 15.45 20.66
CA GLY A 155 -2.15 14.66 21.50
C GLY A 155 -2.49 13.27 20.93
N ALA A 156 -2.20 13.03 19.65
CA ALA A 156 -2.40 11.78 18.93
C ALA A 156 -1.58 11.78 17.62
N VAL A 157 -1.33 10.60 17.06
CA VAL A 157 -0.62 10.40 15.79
C VAL A 157 -1.43 9.51 14.85
N VAL A 158 -1.52 9.90 13.59
CA VAL A 158 -2.09 9.08 12.51
C VAL A 158 -0.98 8.63 11.57
N LEU A 159 -0.76 7.32 11.46
CA LEU A 159 0.14 6.73 10.47
C LEU A 159 -0.59 6.56 9.13
N ALA A 160 -0.12 7.27 8.11
CA ALA A 160 -0.65 7.21 6.75
C ALA A 160 0.47 7.10 5.69
N THR A 161 1.53 6.37 6.03
CA THR A 161 2.81 6.26 5.31
C THR A 161 2.74 5.43 4.02
N GLY A 162 1.58 4.87 3.71
CA GLY A 162 1.41 3.88 2.65
C GLY A 162 1.98 2.52 3.02
N GLY A 163 2.08 1.63 2.03
CA GLY A 163 2.61 0.27 2.21
C GLY A 163 4.12 0.17 2.00
N THR A 164 4.58 -1.04 1.68
CA THR A 164 5.96 -1.34 1.26
C THR A 164 5.99 -1.89 -0.16
N SER A 165 6.90 -1.37 -0.99
CA SER A 165 7.19 -1.85 -2.34
C SER A 165 8.45 -2.70 -2.40
N PHE A 166 9.23 -2.78 -1.32
CA PHE A 166 10.56 -3.41 -1.32
C PHE A 166 11.49 -2.85 -2.42
N ARG A 167 11.32 -1.56 -2.75
CA ARG A 167 12.01 -0.90 -3.88
C ARG A 167 11.84 -1.64 -5.21
N SER A 168 10.65 -2.16 -5.49
CA SER A 168 10.33 -2.93 -6.71
C SER A 168 10.42 -2.17 -8.04
N HIS A 169 11.01 -0.98 -8.05
CA HIS A 169 11.08 -0.11 -9.23
C HIS A 169 9.71 0.35 -9.77
N LEU A 170 8.63 0.18 -9.01
CA LEU A 170 7.30 0.71 -9.35
C LEU A 170 7.26 2.25 -9.24
N LEU A 171 6.70 2.91 -10.26
CA LEU A 171 6.63 4.37 -10.35
C LEU A 171 5.88 5.00 -9.16
N GLY A 172 6.55 5.89 -8.42
CA GLY A 172 5.98 6.59 -7.27
C GLY A 172 6.03 5.79 -5.95
N SER A 173 6.52 4.56 -5.99
CA SER A 173 6.58 3.67 -4.82
C SER A 173 7.93 3.70 -4.08
N HIS A 174 8.89 4.51 -4.54
CA HIS A 174 10.24 4.53 -3.98
C HIS A 174 10.21 4.83 -2.48
N ASN A 175 9.33 5.73 -2.03
CA ASN A 175 9.20 6.12 -0.62
C ASN A 175 8.38 5.14 0.23
N ASN A 176 7.83 4.08 -0.36
CA ASN A 176 7.05 3.06 0.32
C ASN A 176 7.98 1.96 0.85
N THR A 177 8.60 2.21 1.99
CA THR A 177 9.60 1.32 2.61
C THR A 177 9.09 0.60 3.87
N GLY A 178 7.82 0.81 4.23
CA GLY A 178 7.21 0.17 5.41
C GLY A 178 7.58 0.83 6.75
N ASP A 179 8.04 2.10 6.77
CA ASP A 179 8.49 2.75 8.01
C ASP A 179 7.36 2.89 9.04
N GLY A 180 6.13 3.15 8.58
CA GLY A 180 4.96 3.17 9.45
C GLY A 180 4.69 1.81 10.10
N TYR A 181 4.95 0.70 9.40
CA TYR A 181 4.81 -0.64 9.98
C TYR A 181 5.84 -0.85 11.08
N LEU A 182 7.10 -0.48 10.84
CA LEU A 182 8.18 -0.54 11.83
C LEU A 182 7.85 0.28 13.07
N MET A 183 7.52 1.56 12.89
CA MET A 183 7.17 2.47 13.98
C MET A 183 5.95 1.98 14.79
N ALA A 184 4.93 1.43 14.11
CA ALA A 184 3.76 0.90 14.79
C ALA A 184 4.09 -0.36 15.61
N ALA A 185 4.90 -1.27 15.05
CA ALA A 185 5.32 -2.48 15.76
C ALA A 185 6.21 -2.16 16.98
N GLU A 186 7.07 -1.15 16.90
CA GLU A 186 7.85 -0.65 18.05
C GLU A 186 6.96 -0.08 19.15
N ALA A 187 5.84 0.54 18.79
CA ALA A 187 4.81 0.98 19.73
C ALA A 187 3.98 -0.19 20.33
N GLY A 188 4.12 -1.40 19.80
CA GLY A 188 3.37 -2.59 20.21
C GLY A 188 2.08 -2.82 19.42
N ALA A 189 1.85 -2.09 18.33
CA ALA A 189 0.73 -2.35 17.44
C ALA A 189 0.93 -3.68 16.68
N GLN A 190 -0.18 -4.28 16.26
CA GLN A 190 -0.16 -5.50 15.48
C GLN A 190 -0.36 -5.21 13.99
N LEU A 191 0.04 -6.15 13.15
CA LEU A 191 -0.21 -6.14 11.71
C LEU A 191 -1.19 -7.25 11.35
N SER A 192 -1.86 -7.11 10.22
CA SER A 192 -2.81 -8.09 9.71
C SER A 192 -2.75 -8.15 8.18
N GLY A 193 -3.02 -9.32 7.60
CA GLY A 193 -3.07 -9.53 6.15
C GLY A 193 -1.72 -9.45 5.44
N MET A 194 -0.61 -9.60 6.18
CA MET A 194 0.76 -9.45 5.66
C MET A 194 1.15 -10.53 4.64
N GLU A 195 0.42 -11.64 4.57
CA GLU A 195 0.57 -12.74 3.62
C GLU A 195 0.11 -12.41 2.19
N PHE A 196 -0.71 -11.38 2.04
CA PHE A 196 -1.35 -11.01 0.78
C PHE A 196 -0.52 -9.94 0.04
N THR A 197 0.67 -10.33 -0.38
CA THR A 197 1.68 -9.47 -1.05
C THR A 197 1.97 -9.83 -2.50
N SER A 198 1.45 -10.96 -2.99
CA SER A 198 1.72 -11.50 -4.33
C SER A 198 0.96 -10.77 -5.45
N VAL A 199 1.05 -9.44 -5.50
CA VAL A 199 0.46 -8.63 -6.58
C VAL A 199 1.57 -8.13 -7.47
N TYR A 200 1.46 -8.41 -8.77
CA TYR A 200 2.39 -7.95 -9.79
C TYR A 200 1.62 -7.27 -10.91
N CYS A 201 2.24 -6.26 -11.51
CA CYS A 201 1.69 -5.61 -12.68
C CYS A 201 2.70 -5.53 -13.82
N ILE A 202 2.17 -5.77 -15.01
CA ILE A 202 2.93 -5.72 -16.26
C ILE A 202 3.38 -4.30 -16.59
N ALA A 203 4.62 -4.20 -17.04
CA ALA A 203 5.24 -3.01 -17.57
C ALA A 203 6.14 -3.37 -18.76
N PRO A 204 6.42 -2.42 -19.67
CA PRO A 204 7.56 -2.55 -20.56
C PRO A 204 8.86 -2.70 -19.75
N ALA A 205 9.74 -3.64 -20.14
CA ALA A 205 10.84 -4.17 -19.31
C ALA A 205 11.79 -3.13 -18.70
N ARG A 206 11.93 -1.96 -19.35
CA ARG A 206 12.86 -0.88 -18.97
C ARG A 206 12.15 0.34 -18.41
N THR A 207 10.98 0.14 -17.82
CA THR A 207 10.15 1.24 -17.31
C THR A 207 9.60 0.91 -15.94
N THR A 208 9.28 1.95 -15.18
CA THR A 208 8.60 1.85 -13.88
C THR A 208 7.08 1.90 -14.01
N LEU A 209 6.57 2.04 -15.25
CA LEU A 209 5.18 2.38 -15.55
C LEU A 209 4.34 1.13 -15.77
N THR A 210 3.55 0.76 -14.76
CA THR A 210 2.59 -0.34 -14.84
C THR A 210 1.22 0.13 -15.35
N ARG A 211 0.65 -0.57 -16.34
CA ARG A 211 -0.68 -0.25 -16.92
C ARG A 211 -1.41 -1.50 -17.41
N SER A 212 -1.73 -2.43 -16.50
CA SER A 212 -2.31 -3.74 -16.84
C SER A 212 -3.53 -3.68 -17.78
N MET A 213 -4.42 -2.69 -17.63
CA MET A 213 -5.58 -2.53 -18.51
C MET A 213 -5.19 -2.32 -19.98
N SER A 214 -4.07 -1.65 -20.25
CA SER A 214 -3.58 -1.45 -21.62
C SER A 214 -3.03 -2.73 -22.26
N PHE A 215 -2.75 -3.76 -21.46
CA PHE A 215 -2.28 -5.06 -21.91
C PHE A 215 -3.41 -6.11 -22.01
N ALA A 216 -4.67 -5.71 -21.80
CA ALA A 216 -5.82 -6.62 -21.95
C ALA A 216 -5.94 -7.22 -23.36
N PHE A 217 -5.38 -6.54 -24.36
CA PHE A 217 -5.35 -6.97 -25.77
C PHE A 217 -3.96 -7.42 -26.24
N ALA A 218 -3.03 -7.64 -25.31
CA ALA A 218 -1.67 -8.01 -25.69
C ALA A 218 -1.60 -9.42 -26.30
N THR A 219 -0.68 -9.60 -27.24
CA THR A 219 -0.18 -10.93 -27.64
C THR A 219 1.23 -11.07 -27.08
N TYR A 220 1.54 -12.23 -26.49
CA TYR A 220 2.83 -12.49 -25.86
C TYR A 220 3.66 -13.46 -26.68
N TYR A 221 4.97 -13.25 -26.69
CA TYR A 221 5.93 -14.03 -27.45
C TYR A 221 7.15 -14.38 -26.61
N ASP A 222 7.72 -15.55 -26.83
CA ASP A 222 9.06 -15.87 -26.33
C ASP A 222 10.17 -15.22 -27.18
N GLU A 223 11.42 -15.48 -26.80
CA GLU A 223 12.61 -15.00 -27.50
C GLU A 223 12.72 -15.50 -28.95
N ALA A 224 12.22 -16.70 -29.24
CA ALA A 224 12.16 -17.24 -30.60
C ALA A 224 11.04 -16.63 -31.45
N GLY A 225 10.20 -15.79 -30.85
CA GLY A 225 9.07 -15.12 -31.51
C GLY A 225 7.82 -15.98 -31.61
N GLN A 226 7.78 -17.14 -30.94
CA GLN A 226 6.62 -18.01 -30.87
C GLN A 226 5.58 -17.45 -29.91
N VAL A 227 4.30 -17.54 -30.27
CA VAL A 227 3.20 -17.06 -29.43
C VAL A 227 3.09 -17.91 -28.17
N LEU A 228 3.07 -17.25 -27.02
CA LEU A 228 2.83 -17.85 -25.71
C LEU A 228 1.32 -17.94 -25.43
N PRO A 229 0.81 -19.04 -24.85
CA PRO A 229 -0.60 -19.22 -24.52
C PRO A 229 -0.99 -18.43 -23.25
N ILE A 230 -0.78 -17.12 -23.27
CA ILE A 230 -1.09 -16.21 -22.17
C ILE A 230 -2.33 -15.38 -22.56
N GLY A 231 -3.38 -15.48 -21.76
CA GLY A 231 -4.63 -14.76 -21.97
C GLY A 231 -5.65 -15.05 -20.86
N GLY A 232 -6.85 -14.49 -20.99
CA GLY A 232 -7.90 -14.65 -19.99
C GLY A 232 -7.74 -13.70 -18.79
N PRO A 233 -8.47 -13.95 -17.68
CA PRO A 233 -8.57 -13.01 -16.57
C PRO A 233 -7.32 -12.94 -15.67
N ASP A 234 -6.49 -13.99 -15.64
CA ASP A 234 -5.21 -13.99 -14.91
C ASP A 234 -4.03 -14.22 -15.88
N ILE A 235 -3.38 -13.12 -16.25
CA ILE A 235 -2.16 -13.15 -17.06
C ILE A 235 -0.89 -13.24 -16.22
N THR A 236 -0.98 -13.00 -14.90
CA THR A 236 0.19 -12.69 -14.07
C THR A 236 1.07 -13.92 -13.87
N ARG A 237 0.48 -15.03 -13.41
CA ARG A 237 1.24 -16.27 -13.17
C ARG A 237 1.74 -16.89 -14.48
N PRO A 238 0.94 -17.01 -15.57
CA PRO A 238 1.45 -17.51 -16.84
C PRO A 238 2.61 -16.67 -17.40
N LEU A 239 2.51 -15.33 -17.32
CA LEU A 239 3.58 -14.44 -17.75
C LEU A 239 4.83 -14.56 -16.88
N ALA A 240 4.67 -14.64 -15.56
CA ALA A 240 5.79 -14.85 -14.64
C ALA A 240 6.51 -16.20 -14.91
N ALA A 241 5.76 -17.27 -15.16
CA ALA A 241 6.32 -18.57 -15.52
C ALA A 241 7.11 -18.50 -16.84
N ALA A 242 6.63 -17.71 -17.82
CA ALA A 242 7.36 -17.48 -19.06
C ALA A 242 8.64 -16.65 -18.84
N LEU A 243 8.56 -15.58 -18.05
CA LEU A 243 9.71 -14.72 -17.70
C LEU A 243 10.80 -15.48 -16.94
N LEU A 244 10.44 -16.52 -16.16
CA LEU A 244 11.42 -17.41 -15.51
C LEU A 244 12.20 -18.29 -16.50
N ARG A 245 11.71 -18.50 -17.73
CA ARG A 245 12.39 -19.27 -18.77
C ARG A 245 13.24 -18.41 -19.70
N GLY A 246 12.95 -17.11 -19.78
CA GLY A 246 13.67 -16.17 -20.65
C GLY A 246 12.86 -14.89 -20.90
N PRO A 247 13.40 -13.96 -21.71
CA PRO A 247 12.72 -12.71 -22.04
C PRO A 247 11.36 -12.96 -22.71
N VAL A 248 10.37 -12.13 -22.37
CA VAL A 248 9.04 -12.15 -22.98
C VAL A 248 8.79 -10.83 -23.69
N PHE A 249 8.26 -10.92 -24.91
CA PHE A 249 7.88 -9.78 -25.72
C PHE A 249 6.36 -9.69 -25.84
N ALA A 250 5.83 -8.50 -26.03
CA ALA A 250 4.43 -8.27 -26.32
C ALA A 250 4.24 -7.26 -27.45
N ASP A 251 3.11 -7.35 -28.14
CA ASP A 251 2.55 -6.24 -28.92
C ASP A 251 1.09 -6.03 -28.55
N LEU A 252 0.54 -4.90 -28.96
CA LEU A 252 -0.83 -4.48 -28.69
C LEU A 252 -1.68 -4.46 -29.97
N ALA A 253 -1.30 -5.22 -31.00
CA ALA A 253 -1.92 -5.17 -32.34
C ALA A 253 -3.41 -5.53 -32.33
N ARG A 254 -3.89 -6.25 -31.30
CA ARG A 254 -5.31 -6.61 -31.14
C ARG A 254 -6.14 -5.52 -30.44
N THR A 255 -5.54 -4.40 -30.04
CA THR A 255 -6.28 -3.30 -29.39
C THR A 255 -7.27 -2.70 -30.39
N PRO A 256 -8.58 -2.63 -30.09
CA PRO A 256 -9.58 -1.99 -30.94
C PRO A 256 -9.29 -0.50 -31.22
N ALA A 257 -9.62 -0.01 -32.42
CA ALA A 257 -9.26 1.34 -32.87
C ALA A 257 -9.88 2.46 -32.02
N ASP A 258 -11.12 2.26 -31.57
CA ASP A 258 -11.83 3.14 -30.64
C ASP A 258 -11.12 3.24 -29.28
N ILE A 259 -10.63 2.11 -28.75
CA ILE A 259 -9.84 2.09 -27.52
C ILE A 259 -8.50 2.79 -27.73
N ARG A 260 -7.80 2.53 -28.85
CA ARG A 260 -6.53 3.20 -29.18
C ARG A 260 -6.68 4.73 -29.19
N ALA A 261 -7.79 5.23 -29.75
CA ALA A 261 -8.09 6.65 -29.81
C ALA A 261 -8.29 7.28 -28.42
N GLN A 262 -8.80 6.50 -27.45
CA GLN A 262 -9.06 6.99 -26.09
C GLN A 262 -7.87 6.88 -25.14
N VAL A 263 -6.88 6.01 -25.42
CA VAL A 263 -5.70 5.79 -24.55
C VAL A 263 -4.98 7.09 -24.16
N PRO A 264 -4.72 8.06 -25.06
CA PRO A 264 -4.07 9.33 -24.69
C PRO A 264 -4.85 10.14 -23.65
N THR A 265 -6.17 9.99 -23.60
CA THR A 265 -7.05 10.72 -22.66
C THR A 265 -7.16 9.99 -21.33
N ILE A 266 -7.31 8.66 -21.36
CA ILE A 266 -7.53 7.82 -20.16
C ILE A 266 -6.22 7.51 -19.43
N SER A 267 -5.13 7.34 -20.18
CA SER A 267 -3.81 6.98 -19.66
C SER A 267 -2.70 7.71 -20.42
N PRO A 268 -2.61 9.05 -20.30
CA PRO A 268 -1.68 9.87 -21.08
C PRO A 268 -0.22 9.43 -20.96
N ASN A 269 0.17 8.92 -19.78
CA ASN A 269 1.54 8.49 -19.54
C ASN A 269 1.90 7.14 -20.20
N PHE A 270 0.91 6.33 -20.59
CA PHE A 270 1.14 4.97 -21.12
C PHE A 270 1.98 4.96 -22.40
N LEU A 271 1.69 5.89 -23.33
CA LEU A 271 2.38 5.95 -24.62
C LEU A 271 3.74 6.65 -24.55
N LEU A 272 4.08 7.31 -23.44
CA LEU A 272 5.30 8.11 -23.33
C LEU A 272 6.59 7.30 -23.49
N PRO A 273 6.77 6.13 -22.85
CA PRO A 273 7.98 5.32 -23.05
C PRO A 273 8.15 4.88 -24.51
N PHE A 274 7.07 4.43 -25.15
CA PHE A 274 7.10 3.96 -26.53
C PHE A 274 7.48 5.07 -27.52
N ARG A 275 6.92 6.28 -27.35
CA ARG A 275 7.31 7.46 -28.14
C ARG A 275 8.79 7.80 -27.98
N ARG A 276 9.33 7.73 -26.76
CA ARG A 276 10.76 7.97 -26.49
C ARG A 276 11.66 6.92 -27.15
N TRP A 277 11.18 5.69 -27.28
CA TRP A 277 11.92 4.61 -27.93
C TRP A 277 11.75 4.57 -29.45
N GLY A 278 10.87 5.39 -30.04
CA GLY A 278 10.54 5.30 -31.47
C GLY A 278 9.86 3.97 -31.84
N ILE A 279 9.11 3.38 -30.90
CA ILE A 279 8.37 2.13 -31.10
C ILE A 279 6.88 2.45 -31.12
N ASP A 280 6.17 1.95 -32.13
CA ASP A 280 4.71 1.89 -32.10
C ASP A 280 4.28 0.55 -31.48
N PRO A 281 3.71 0.53 -30.27
CA PRO A 281 3.38 -0.71 -29.56
C PRO A 281 2.24 -1.48 -30.22
N TYR A 282 1.53 -0.87 -31.17
CA TYR A 282 0.43 -1.52 -31.89
C TYR A 282 0.88 -2.27 -33.14
N THR A 283 2.14 -2.10 -33.56
CA THR A 283 2.69 -2.72 -34.78
C THR A 283 4.02 -3.41 -34.54
N ARG A 284 4.74 -3.08 -33.46
CA ARG A 284 6.05 -3.63 -33.12
C ARG A 284 6.04 -4.27 -31.73
N LYS A 285 6.71 -5.41 -31.64
CA LYS A 285 6.96 -6.12 -30.38
C LYS A 285 7.92 -5.32 -29.49
N PHE A 286 7.73 -5.41 -28.18
CA PHE A 286 8.60 -4.82 -27.17
C PHE A 286 8.70 -5.75 -25.96
N GLU A 287 9.83 -5.69 -25.25
CA GLU A 287 10.07 -6.54 -24.07
C GLU A 287 9.19 -6.08 -22.89
N VAL A 288 8.64 -7.05 -22.15
CA VAL A 288 7.81 -6.82 -20.95
C VAL A 288 8.43 -7.42 -19.69
N THR A 289 8.00 -6.91 -18.55
CA THR A 289 8.36 -7.41 -17.21
C THR A 289 7.17 -7.30 -16.27
N LEU A 290 7.31 -7.84 -15.06
CA LEU A 290 6.35 -7.70 -13.97
C LEU A 290 7.02 -7.01 -12.78
N HIS A 291 6.41 -5.92 -12.31
CA HIS A 291 6.81 -5.24 -11.06
C HIS A 291 5.92 -5.68 -9.92
N GLY A 292 6.52 -6.12 -8.81
CA GLY A 292 5.79 -6.42 -7.58
C GLY A 292 5.27 -5.14 -6.93
N GLU A 293 4.06 -5.18 -6.39
CA GLU A 293 3.43 -4.04 -5.71
C GLU A 293 3.36 -4.21 -4.18
N GLY A 294 3.96 -5.28 -3.64
CA GLY A 294 4.08 -5.54 -2.20
C GLY A 294 2.77 -5.33 -1.44
N THR A 295 2.81 -4.58 -0.34
CA THR A 295 1.59 -4.25 0.42
C THR A 295 0.87 -3.00 -0.10
N ILE A 296 1.33 -2.35 -1.17
CA ILE A 296 0.63 -1.19 -1.74
C ILE A 296 -0.68 -1.65 -2.43
N ARG A 297 -0.57 -2.64 -3.32
CA ARG A 297 -1.75 -3.31 -3.89
C ARG A 297 -2.08 -4.64 -3.25
N GLY A 298 -1.16 -5.22 -2.50
CA GLY A 298 -1.50 -6.18 -1.46
C GLY A 298 -2.46 -5.56 -0.44
N ILE A 299 -2.85 -6.32 0.57
CA ILE A 299 -3.87 -5.87 1.54
C ILE A 299 -3.35 -5.78 2.97
N GLY A 300 -2.12 -6.23 3.22
CA GLY A 300 -1.49 -6.17 4.54
C GLY A 300 -1.18 -4.76 5.01
N GLY A 301 -1.19 -4.59 6.34
CA GLY A 301 -0.79 -3.37 7.03
C GLY A 301 -1.05 -3.45 8.53
N ILE A 302 -0.97 -2.31 9.21
CA ILE A 302 -1.26 -2.20 10.64
C ILE A 302 -2.73 -2.51 10.86
N ALA A 303 -2.99 -3.29 11.89
CA ALA A 303 -4.33 -3.69 12.26
C ALA A 303 -5.21 -2.48 12.65
N VAL A 304 -6.50 -2.60 12.32
CA VAL A 304 -7.53 -1.62 12.65
C VAL A 304 -8.38 -2.22 13.77
N GLU A 305 -8.27 -1.66 14.97
CA GLU A 305 -8.89 -2.23 16.18
C GLU A 305 -10.28 -1.67 16.48
N ASP A 306 -10.59 -0.48 15.97
CA ASP A 306 -11.85 0.19 16.24
C ASP A 306 -12.41 0.95 15.02
N ARG A 307 -13.62 1.48 15.17
CA ARG A 307 -14.29 2.25 14.11
C ARG A 307 -13.60 3.58 13.81
N ASP A 308 -12.77 4.09 14.69
CA ASP A 308 -12.01 5.32 14.47
C ASP A 308 -10.64 5.06 13.86
N CYS A 309 -10.35 3.81 13.48
CA CYS A 309 -9.07 3.38 12.96
C CYS A 309 -7.91 3.50 13.96
N GLY A 310 -8.18 3.28 15.25
CA GLY A 310 -7.16 3.06 16.27
C GLY A 310 -6.32 1.80 15.97
N ALA A 311 -5.03 1.86 16.30
CA ALA A 311 -4.06 0.79 16.03
C ALA A 311 -3.79 -0.13 17.24
N GLY A 312 -4.66 -0.08 18.26
CA GLY A 312 -4.51 -0.86 19.50
C GLY A 312 -3.52 -0.28 20.52
N VAL A 313 -2.87 0.84 20.20
CA VAL A 313 -2.01 1.59 21.11
C VAL A 313 -2.66 2.96 21.36
N PRO A 314 -2.87 3.39 22.62
CA PRO A 314 -3.49 4.67 22.91
C PRO A 314 -2.78 5.83 22.20
N GLY A 315 -3.54 6.71 21.56
CA GLY A 315 -3.00 7.85 20.79
C GLY A 315 -2.48 7.50 19.40
N LEU A 316 -2.45 6.23 18.99
CA LEU A 316 -2.01 5.80 17.66
C LEU A 316 -3.19 5.35 16.78
N PHE A 317 -3.30 5.96 15.62
CA PHE A 317 -4.30 5.70 14.59
C PHE A 317 -3.62 5.38 13.26
N VAL A 318 -4.34 4.75 12.33
CA VAL A 318 -3.79 4.37 11.03
C VAL A 318 -4.79 4.59 9.89
N ALA A 319 -4.31 4.96 8.71
CA ALA A 319 -5.14 5.17 7.52
C ALA A 319 -4.46 4.75 6.20
N GLY A 320 -5.29 4.50 5.20
CA GLY A 320 -4.86 4.18 3.84
C GLY A 320 -3.99 2.96 3.78
N ASP A 321 -2.91 3.02 2.98
CA ASP A 321 -2.14 1.80 2.73
C ASP A 321 -1.25 1.33 3.89
N ALA A 322 -1.10 2.19 4.91
CA ALA A 322 -0.50 1.82 6.17
C ALA A 322 -1.41 0.91 7.02
N ALA A 323 -2.73 0.96 6.81
CA ALA A 323 -3.68 0.08 7.48
C ALA A 323 -3.91 -1.20 6.67
N THR A 324 -4.26 -2.30 7.35
CA THR A 324 -4.83 -3.47 6.68
C THR A 324 -6.08 -3.07 5.90
N ARG A 325 -6.24 -3.67 4.72
CA ARG A 325 -7.42 -3.51 3.85
C ARG A 325 -8.32 -4.73 3.90
N GLU A 326 -8.02 -5.76 4.70
CA GLU A 326 -8.81 -7.00 4.75
C GLU A 326 -10.30 -6.74 4.97
N LEU A 327 -10.64 -5.77 5.84
CA LEU A 327 -12.01 -5.35 6.15
C LEU A 327 -12.84 -5.00 4.90
N VAL A 328 -12.21 -4.45 3.86
CA VAL A 328 -12.91 -3.95 2.65
C VAL A 328 -12.51 -4.70 1.39
N ALA A 329 -11.34 -5.32 1.37
CA ALA A 329 -10.77 -5.97 0.22
C ALA A 329 -10.84 -7.51 0.30
N GLY A 330 -10.97 -8.08 1.49
CA GLY A 330 -10.98 -9.54 1.69
C GLY A 330 -9.57 -10.10 1.58
N ALA A 331 -9.38 -11.12 0.75
CA ALA A 331 -8.13 -11.79 0.43
C ALA A 331 -7.59 -11.40 -0.96
N ILE A 332 -8.21 -10.43 -1.64
CA ILE A 332 -7.84 -10.00 -3.00
C ILE A 332 -7.57 -8.50 -3.02
N SER A 333 -6.77 -8.03 -4.00
CA SER A 333 -6.50 -6.60 -4.14
C SER A 333 -7.80 -5.79 -4.30
N GLY A 334 -7.87 -4.62 -3.67
CA GLY A 334 -8.92 -3.65 -3.92
C GLY A 334 -8.70 -2.83 -5.20
N GLY A 335 -7.51 -2.93 -5.81
CA GLY A 335 -7.10 -2.13 -6.96
C GLY A 335 -7.20 -0.63 -6.69
N GLY A 336 -7.22 0.18 -7.74
CA GLY A 336 -7.46 1.62 -7.60
C GLY A 336 -8.77 1.92 -6.87
N ASN A 337 -9.83 1.18 -7.20
CA ASN A 337 -11.22 1.36 -6.76
C ASN A 337 -11.40 1.36 -5.23
N ILE A 338 -11.23 0.20 -4.60
CA ILE A 338 -11.51 0.02 -3.17
C ILE A 338 -10.38 0.62 -2.33
N ASN A 339 -9.11 0.53 -2.76
CA ASN A 339 -8.00 1.09 -1.99
C ASN A 339 -8.10 2.63 -1.92
N SER A 340 -8.55 3.31 -2.98
CA SER A 340 -8.70 4.77 -2.92
C SER A 340 -9.87 5.19 -2.03
N ALA A 341 -11.00 4.48 -2.09
CA ALA A 341 -12.12 4.69 -1.16
C ALA A 341 -11.70 4.43 0.30
N TRP A 342 -10.96 3.34 0.55
CA TRP A 342 -10.38 3.05 1.86
C TRP A 342 -9.48 4.18 2.35
N ALA A 343 -8.54 4.64 1.54
CA ALA A 343 -7.60 5.70 1.93
C ALA A 343 -8.27 7.05 2.20
N LEU A 344 -9.35 7.39 1.49
CA LEU A 344 -10.16 8.57 1.83
C LEU A 344 -10.92 8.36 3.14
N SER A 345 -11.68 7.28 3.24
CA SER A 345 -12.60 7.05 4.35
C SER A 345 -11.87 6.77 5.67
N SER A 346 -10.91 5.85 5.67
CA SER A 346 -10.05 5.61 6.84
C SER A 346 -9.25 6.85 7.24
N GLY A 347 -8.84 7.68 6.26
CA GLY A 347 -8.24 8.98 6.54
C GLY A 347 -9.19 9.86 7.35
N GLN A 348 -10.40 10.11 6.85
CA GLN A 348 -11.40 10.92 7.57
C GLN A 348 -11.67 10.41 8.98
N TRP A 349 -11.83 9.10 9.16
CA TRP A 349 -12.13 8.50 10.45
C TRP A 349 -10.95 8.56 11.42
N ALA A 350 -9.75 8.17 10.98
CA ALA A 350 -8.52 8.25 11.78
C ALA A 350 -8.21 9.68 12.23
N GLY A 351 -8.36 10.65 11.32
CA GLY A 351 -8.17 12.06 11.65
C GLY A 351 -9.15 12.57 12.71
N ALA A 352 -10.44 12.26 12.54
CA ALA A 352 -11.47 12.67 13.50
C ALA A 352 -11.33 11.95 14.86
N GLY A 353 -10.97 10.66 14.84
CA GLY A 353 -10.67 9.86 16.03
C GLY A 353 -9.48 10.41 16.81
N ALA A 354 -8.38 10.68 16.11
CA ALA A 354 -7.18 11.30 16.67
C ALA A 354 -7.48 12.66 17.29
N ALA A 355 -8.28 13.51 16.63
CA ALA A 355 -8.70 14.80 17.17
C ALA A 355 -9.51 14.67 18.47
N ARG A 356 -10.47 13.73 18.52
CA ARG A 356 -11.27 13.47 19.74
C ARG A 356 -10.42 12.91 20.88
N PHE A 357 -9.48 12.03 20.58
CA PHE A 357 -8.53 11.50 21.56
C PHE A 357 -7.66 12.64 22.12
N ALA A 358 -7.06 13.44 21.24
CA ALA A 358 -6.20 14.56 21.61
C ALA A 358 -6.93 15.62 22.46
N ALA A 359 -8.22 15.87 22.21
CA ALA A 359 -9.04 16.79 23.00
C ALA A 359 -9.26 16.31 24.44
N ARG A 360 -9.25 14.99 24.68
CA ARG A 360 -9.40 14.39 26.01
C ARG A 360 -8.07 14.14 26.72
N SER A 361 -6.96 14.13 25.97
CA SER A 361 -5.63 13.91 26.56
C SER A 361 -5.19 15.10 27.41
N THR A 362 -4.75 14.82 28.63
CA THR A 362 -4.19 15.81 29.56
C THR A 362 -2.69 15.99 29.39
N ARG A 363 -2.02 15.10 28.65
CA ARG A 363 -0.58 15.16 28.38
C ARG A 363 -0.32 15.59 26.94
N ARG A 364 0.41 16.68 26.80
CA ARG A 364 0.82 17.26 25.52
C ARG A 364 2.32 17.36 25.35
N SER A 365 3.08 16.95 26.36
CA SER A 365 4.54 17.03 26.38
C SER A 365 5.19 15.93 27.22
N GLY A 366 6.50 15.81 27.08
CA GLY A 366 7.32 14.85 27.83
C GLY A 366 7.29 13.44 27.25
N ALA A 367 6.92 13.30 25.98
CA ALA A 367 7.03 12.04 25.26
C ALA A 367 8.50 11.77 24.88
N ARG A 368 8.91 10.50 24.86
CA ARG A 368 10.27 10.08 24.48
C ARG A 368 10.27 9.18 23.26
N GLY A 369 11.30 9.31 22.44
CA GLY A 369 11.52 8.44 21.29
C GLY A 369 11.61 6.96 21.68
N ILE A 370 10.99 6.10 20.88
CA ILE A 370 10.98 4.64 21.08
C ILE A 370 11.59 3.87 19.89
N GLY A 371 12.26 4.56 18.96
CA GLY A 371 12.88 3.94 17.80
C GLY A 371 14.00 2.98 18.19
N GLY A 372 14.07 1.84 17.51
CA GLY A 372 15.09 0.82 17.71
C GLY A 372 15.95 0.59 16.47
N THR A 373 15.81 -0.59 15.86
CA THR A 373 16.68 -1.11 14.79
C THR A 373 16.83 -0.13 13.62
N GLY A 374 18.08 0.09 13.20
CA GLY A 374 18.40 0.98 12.07
C GLY A 374 18.36 2.47 12.39
N LEU A 375 18.23 2.89 13.65
CA LEU A 375 18.22 4.31 14.04
C LEU A 375 19.44 4.74 14.87
N HIS A 376 20.02 3.83 15.63
CA HIS A 376 21.08 4.13 16.58
C HIS A 376 22.31 3.29 16.24
N PRO A 377 23.32 3.86 15.54
CA PRO A 377 24.52 3.13 15.20
C PRO A 377 25.30 2.80 16.48
N VAL A 378 25.58 1.52 16.70
CA VAL A 378 26.47 1.05 17.76
C VAL A 378 27.72 0.57 17.04
N GLY A 379 28.89 1.16 17.34
CA GLY A 379 30.13 0.90 16.60
C GLY A 379 30.33 -0.59 16.28
N GLY A 380 30.49 -0.91 15.00
CA GLY A 380 30.44 -2.28 14.47
C GLY A 380 30.97 -2.36 13.04
N PRO A 381 31.04 -3.57 12.46
CA PRO A 381 31.50 -3.75 11.08
C PRO A 381 30.57 -3.02 10.10
N GLN A 382 31.14 -2.58 8.97
CA GLN A 382 30.38 -1.94 7.91
C GLN A 382 29.36 -2.92 7.31
N ILE A 383 28.09 -2.53 7.31
CA ILE A 383 26.99 -3.35 6.77
C ILE A 383 26.90 -3.16 5.25
N ASP A 384 26.81 -4.26 4.52
CA ASP A 384 26.52 -4.27 3.09
C ASP A 384 25.02 -4.07 2.85
N ALA A 385 24.59 -2.81 2.90
CA ALA A 385 23.19 -2.44 2.68
C ALA A 385 22.66 -2.91 1.29
N PRO A 386 23.41 -2.79 0.18
CA PRO A 386 23.02 -3.38 -1.10
C PRO A 386 22.77 -4.89 -1.05
N ALA A 387 23.61 -5.67 -0.35
CA ALA A 387 23.43 -7.11 -0.24
C ALA A 387 22.16 -7.47 0.55
N ILE A 388 21.90 -6.80 1.68
CA ILE A 388 20.68 -7.01 2.46
C ILE A 388 19.43 -6.60 1.66
N LEU A 389 19.49 -5.48 0.93
CA LEU A 389 18.39 -5.08 0.04
C LEU A 389 18.12 -6.14 -1.03
N ALA A 390 19.18 -6.71 -1.63
CA ALA A 390 19.05 -7.77 -2.62
C ALA A 390 18.39 -9.03 -2.02
N GLN A 391 18.71 -9.40 -0.78
CA GLN A 391 18.05 -10.51 -0.07
C GLN A 391 16.56 -10.23 0.17
N VAL A 392 16.21 -9.01 0.60
CA VAL A 392 14.80 -8.59 0.76
C VAL A 392 14.06 -8.64 -0.57
N GLN A 393 14.67 -8.12 -1.63
CA GLN A 393 14.08 -8.13 -2.97
C GLN A 393 13.92 -9.54 -3.52
N ASP A 394 14.91 -10.40 -3.33
CA ASP A 394 14.83 -11.80 -3.76
C ASP A 394 13.70 -12.54 -3.02
N ALA A 395 13.60 -12.37 -1.70
CA ALA A 395 12.53 -13.00 -0.92
C ALA A 395 11.12 -12.53 -1.30
N MET A 396 10.95 -11.25 -1.65
CA MET A 396 9.64 -10.63 -1.83
C MET A 396 9.23 -10.39 -3.27
N LEU A 397 10.18 -10.29 -4.21
CA LEU A 397 9.95 -9.88 -5.60
C LEU A 397 10.30 -10.96 -6.63
N SER A 398 11.16 -11.94 -6.33
CA SER A 398 11.46 -13.05 -7.25
C SER A 398 10.21 -13.88 -7.54
N TYR A 399 9.92 -14.13 -8.81
CA TYR A 399 8.66 -14.75 -9.23
C TYR A 399 8.48 -16.16 -8.66
N ASP A 400 9.54 -16.97 -8.67
CA ASP A 400 9.61 -18.34 -8.14
C ASP A 400 9.43 -18.41 -6.62
N LYS A 401 9.61 -17.29 -5.89
CA LYS A 401 9.41 -17.21 -4.43
C LYS A 401 8.14 -16.48 -4.05
N ALA A 402 7.65 -15.56 -4.89
CA ALA A 402 6.53 -14.69 -4.58
C ALA A 402 5.21 -15.11 -5.23
N LEU A 403 5.24 -15.71 -6.43
CA LEU A 403 4.04 -16.17 -7.17
C LEU A 403 3.89 -17.70 -7.16
N PHE A 404 4.99 -18.42 -6.99
CA PHE A 404 5.06 -19.89 -6.96
C PHE A 404 5.57 -20.35 -5.59
N ARG A 405 4.81 -20.01 -4.55
CA ARG A 405 5.23 -20.15 -3.15
C ARG A 405 4.97 -21.55 -2.62
N ASP A 406 5.90 -22.10 -1.85
CA ASP A 406 5.71 -23.28 -1.00
C ASP A 406 6.29 -23.05 0.40
N GLY A 407 5.92 -23.87 1.38
CA GLY A 407 6.35 -23.71 2.75
C GLY A 407 7.86 -23.84 2.96
N VAL A 408 8.56 -24.61 2.11
CA VAL A 408 10.01 -24.80 2.20
C VAL A 408 10.72 -23.52 1.77
N ARG A 409 10.38 -22.96 0.61
CA ARG A 409 10.94 -21.69 0.10
C ARG A 409 10.64 -20.53 1.04
N LEU A 410 9.41 -20.45 1.57
CA LEU A 410 9.03 -19.40 2.52
C LEU A 410 9.89 -19.43 3.79
N ARG A 411 10.11 -20.61 4.38
CA ARG A 411 10.97 -20.77 5.57
C ARG A 411 12.43 -20.47 5.27
N ALA A 412 12.94 -20.89 4.12
CA ALA A 412 14.30 -20.59 3.70
C ALA A 412 14.53 -19.08 3.55
N SER A 413 13.63 -18.38 2.86
CA SER A 413 13.69 -16.91 2.75
C SER A 413 13.58 -16.22 4.11
N LEU A 414 12.70 -16.69 5.01
CA LEU A 414 12.57 -16.10 6.34
C LEU A 414 13.87 -16.23 7.16
N ALA A 415 14.54 -17.39 7.10
CA ALA A 415 15.81 -17.60 7.80
C ALA A 415 16.92 -16.65 7.33
N VAL A 416 17.00 -16.38 6.01
CA VAL A 416 17.93 -15.39 5.45
C VAL A 416 17.62 -13.99 6.00
N LEU A 417 16.33 -13.61 6.04
CA LEU A 417 15.93 -12.30 6.53
C LEU A 417 16.05 -12.14 8.05
N ASP A 418 15.96 -13.23 8.83
CA ASP A 418 16.24 -13.21 10.28
C ASP A 418 17.72 -12.91 10.56
N GLN A 419 18.62 -13.43 9.72
CA GLN A 419 20.04 -13.10 9.78
C GLN A 419 20.28 -11.63 9.40
N ALA A 420 19.69 -11.18 8.28
CA ALA A 420 19.79 -9.78 7.84
C ALA A 420 19.23 -8.80 8.89
N TRP A 421 18.13 -9.15 9.57
CA TRP A 421 17.58 -8.35 10.66
C TRP A 421 18.58 -8.18 11.81
N SER A 422 19.28 -9.26 12.17
CA SER A 422 20.27 -9.24 13.25
C SER A 422 21.47 -8.36 12.90
N GLU A 423 21.87 -8.31 11.63
CA GLU A 423 22.93 -7.43 11.13
C GLU A 423 22.54 -5.95 11.13
N LEU A 424 21.25 -5.64 10.94
CA LEU A 424 20.73 -4.27 10.98
C LEU A 424 20.62 -3.71 12.41
N ALA A 425 20.76 -4.56 13.44
CA ALA A 425 20.83 -4.12 14.82
C ALA A 425 22.07 -3.23 15.03
N GLY A 426 21.88 -2.03 15.57
CA GLY A 426 22.98 -1.08 15.73
C GLY A 426 23.47 -0.43 14.44
N SER A 427 22.65 -0.39 13.38
CA SER A 427 22.92 0.36 12.14
C SER A 427 22.19 1.70 12.08
N ASP A 428 22.54 2.55 11.12
CA ASP A 428 21.78 3.74 10.71
C ASP A 428 21.11 3.51 9.33
N LEU A 429 20.42 2.37 9.19
CA LEU A 429 19.79 1.93 7.94
C LEU A 429 18.27 1.77 8.12
N ARG A 430 17.62 2.80 8.66
CA ARG A 430 16.22 2.75 9.14
C ARG A 430 15.22 2.24 8.09
N GLU A 431 15.32 2.73 6.86
CA GLU A 431 14.41 2.30 5.78
C GLU A 431 14.64 0.84 5.39
N LEU A 432 15.89 0.35 5.45
CA LEU A 432 16.22 -1.03 5.16
C LEU A 432 15.75 -1.97 6.29
N ALA A 433 15.87 -1.53 7.55
CA ALA A 433 15.26 -2.20 8.70
C ALA A 433 13.73 -2.31 8.53
N ALA A 434 13.06 -1.23 8.12
CA ALA A 434 11.62 -1.24 7.88
C ALA A 434 11.20 -2.22 6.78
N MET A 435 11.93 -2.26 5.66
CA MET A 435 11.67 -3.22 4.58
C MET A 435 11.94 -4.66 5.01
N THR A 436 13.03 -4.90 5.75
CA THR A 436 13.40 -6.23 6.24
C THR A 436 12.36 -6.76 7.23
N ALA A 437 11.93 -5.94 8.21
CA ALA A 437 10.85 -6.30 9.12
C ALA A 437 9.55 -6.61 8.37
N SER A 438 9.19 -5.75 7.40
CA SER A 438 8.01 -5.94 6.57
C SER A 438 8.02 -7.27 5.82
N ALA A 439 9.17 -7.63 5.24
CA ALA A 439 9.34 -8.90 4.54
C ALA A 439 9.24 -10.09 5.50
N ARG A 440 9.87 -10.02 6.69
CA ARG A 440 9.78 -11.06 7.74
C ARG A 440 8.34 -11.29 8.18
N TRP A 441 7.58 -10.23 8.47
CA TRP A 441 6.16 -10.34 8.83
C TRP A 441 5.31 -10.94 7.69
N SER A 442 5.57 -10.56 6.45
CA SER A 442 4.89 -11.12 5.28
C SER A 442 5.16 -12.60 5.08
N LEU A 443 6.41 -13.04 5.22
CA LEU A 443 6.78 -14.45 5.11
C LEU A 443 6.21 -15.26 6.28
N LEU A 444 6.29 -14.76 7.51
CA LEU A 444 5.74 -15.43 8.68
C LEU A 444 4.22 -15.62 8.59
N ALA A 445 3.49 -14.58 8.17
CA ALA A 445 2.06 -14.69 7.90
C ALA A 445 1.77 -15.69 6.77
N SER A 446 2.59 -15.70 5.72
CA SER A 446 2.46 -16.65 4.60
C SER A 446 2.73 -18.09 5.00
N ILE A 447 3.65 -18.34 5.93
CA ILE A 447 3.92 -19.67 6.50
C ILE A 447 2.72 -20.12 7.34
N THR A 448 2.17 -19.21 8.14
CA THR A 448 1.02 -19.46 9.02
C THR A 448 -0.26 -19.75 8.23
N ARG A 449 -0.47 -19.09 7.09
CA ARG A 449 -1.57 -19.39 6.15
C ARG A 449 -1.24 -20.60 5.27
N ALA A 450 -1.39 -21.80 5.79
CA ALA A 450 -1.18 -23.04 5.04
C ALA A 450 -2.37 -23.41 4.12
N GLU A 451 -2.77 -22.48 3.23
CA GLU A 451 -3.87 -22.63 2.26
C GLU A 451 -3.65 -21.74 1.01
N SER A 452 -4.54 -21.84 0.02
CA SER A 452 -4.63 -20.88 -1.08
C SER A 452 -5.94 -20.11 -1.03
N ARG A 453 -5.86 -18.78 -0.90
CA ARG A 453 -7.00 -17.87 -0.78
C ARG A 453 -6.71 -16.52 -1.42
N GLY A 454 -7.51 -16.13 -2.41
CA GLY A 454 -7.37 -14.84 -3.08
C GLY A 454 -6.00 -14.65 -3.72
N ILE A 455 -5.28 -13.56 -3.41
CA ILE A 455 -3.92 -13.33 -3.93
C ILE A 455 -2.85 -14.12 -3.19
N HIS A 456 -3.16 -14.76 -2.06
CA HIS A 456 -2.25 -15.69 -1.40
C HIS A 456 -2.42 -17.09 -2.00
N GLN A 457 -1.40 -17.59 -2.68
CA GLN A 457 -1.44 -18.88 -3.39
C GLN A 457 -0.22 -19.73 -2.99
N ARG A 458 -0.47 -20.95 -2.56
CA ARG A 458 0.51 -21.94 -2.06
C ARG A 458 0.46 -23.19 -2.93
N GLU A 459 1.60 -23.57 -3.51
CA GLU A 459 1.71 -24.75 -4.37
C GLU A 459 1.53 -26.06 -3.57
N ASP A 460 1.98 -26.05 -2.31
CA ASP A 460 1.84 -27.16 -1.35
C ASP A 460 0.46 -27.21 -0.67
N HIS A 461 -0.36 -26.16 -0.80
CA HIS A 461 -1.72 -26.09 -0.27
C HIS A 461 -2.65 -25.35 -1.24
N SER A 462 -3.14 -26.06 -2.26
CA SER A 462 -3.86 -25.44 -3.39
C SER A 462 -5.32 -25.05 -3.13
N GLN A 463 -5.91 -25.53 -2.02
CA GLN A 463 -7.30 -25.28 -1.66
C GLN A 463 -7.42 -24.29 -0.50
N PRO A 464 -8.53 -23.53 -0.41
CA PRO A 464 -8.84 -22.77 0.78
C PRO A 464 -9.22 -23.71 1.94
N ASP A 465 -8.77 -23.37 3.15
CA ASP A 465 -9.10 -24.04 4.41
C ASP A 465 -10.14 -23.20 5.18
N PRO A 466 -11.35 -23.72 5.46
CA PRO A 466 -12.35 -23.04 6.27
C PRO A 466 -11.85 -22.61 7.66
N ALA A 467 -10.94 -23.38 8.29
CA ALA A 467 -10.38 -23.02 9.59
C ALA A 467 -9.53 -21.73 9.51
N LEU A 468 -8.96 -21.45 8.33
CA LEU A 468 -8.16 -20.26 8.05
C LEU A 468 -8.96 -19.15 7.35
N ALA A 469 -10.30 -19.24 7.28
CA ALA A 469 -11.18 -18.13 6.89
C ALA A 469 -11.27 -17.02 7.97
N ARG A 470 -10.12 -16.68 8.54
CA ARG A 470 -9.88 -15.71 9.61
C ARG A 470 -8.62 -14.92 9.26
N ARG A 471 -8.49 -13.73 9.83
CA ARG A 471 -7.32 -12.87 9.61
C ARG A 471 -6.13 -13.41 10.40
N ILE A 472 -4.93 -13.24 9.87
CA ILE A 472 -3.70 -13.59 10.58
C ILE A 472 -3.12 -12.33 11.20
N ARG A 473 -2.97 -12.37 12.52
CA ARG A 473 -2.38 -11.30 13.32
C ARG A 473 -0.89 -11.56 13.46
N VAL A 474 -0.09 -10.54 13.21
CA VAL A 474 1.37 -10.58 13.39
C VAL A 474 1.78 -9.53 14.41
N HIS A 475 2.62 -9.91 15.38
CA HIS A 475 3.13 -9.00 16.39
C HIS A 475 4.59 -9.31 16.75
N GLY A 476 5.29 -8.32 17.29
CA GLY A 476 6.70 -8.44 17.67
C GLY A 476 7.68 -8.07 16.55
N LEU A 477 8.92 -7.77 16.94
CA LEU A 477 10.00 -7.31 16.05
C LEU A 477 11.13 -8.34 15.94
N ASP A 478 11.83 -8.62 17.03
CA ASP A 478 12.99 -9.53 16.99
C ASP A 478 12.56 -10.98 16.78
N ARG A 479 11.51 -11.38 17.49
CA ARG A 479 10.89 -12.71 17.40
C ARG A 479 9.40 -12.53 17.07
N PRO A 480 9.06 -12.22 15.82
CA PRO A 480 7.68 -12.01 15.44
C PRO A 480 6.91 -13.33 15.57
N ILE A 481 5.64 -13.23 15.98
CA ILE A 481 4.71 -14.35 16.09
C ILE A 481 3.51 -14.03 15.20
N ALA A 482 2.99 -15.04 14.52
CA ALA A 482 1.78 -14.95 13.72
C ALA A 482 0.78 -16.03 14.13
N ALA A 483 -0.49 -15.64 14.26
CA ALA A 483 -1.57 -16.55 14.60
C ALA A 483 -2.89 -16.09 13.95
N PRO A 484 -3.78 -17.01 13.55
CA PRO A 484 -5.14 -16.66 13.18
C PRO A 484 -5.87 -15.98 14.36
N GLU A 485 -6.76 -15.02 14.06
CA GLU A 485 -7.69 -14.49 15.05
C GLU A 485 -8.49 -15.64 15.70
N PRO A 486 -8.86 -15.53 16.99
CA PRO A 486 -9.77 -16.48 17.62
C PRO A 486 -11.05 -16.65 16.81
N GLU A 487 -11.69 -17.82 16.95
CA GLU A 487 -13.00 -18.02 16.34
C GLU A 487 -13.96 -16.98 16.91
N ARG A 488 -14.62 -16.20 16.04
CA ARG A 488 -15.73 -15.38 16.50
C ARG A 488 -16.79 -16.35 16.96
N GLN A 489 -17.06 -16.40 18.27
CA GLN A 489 -18.27 -17.04 18.76
C GLN A 489 -19.43 -16.37 18.04
N ALA A 490 -20.27 -17.17 17.38
CA ALA A 490 -21.47 -16.65 16.74
C ALA A 490 -22.29 -15.93 17.83
N ALA A 491 -22.43 -14.62 17.67
CA ALA A 491 -23.26 -13.77 18.53
C ALA A 491 -24.74 -13.95 18.20
#